data_AF-A0A5D8YS07-F1
#
_entry.id   AF-A0A5D8YS07-F1
#
_cell.length_a   1.000
_cell.length_b   1.000
_cell.length_c   1.000
_cell.angle_alpha   90.00
_cell.angle_beta   90.00
_cell.angle_gamma   90.00
#
_symmetry.space_group_name_H-M   'P 1'
#
loop_
_entity.id
_entity.type
_entity.pdbx_description
1 polymer ?
#
loop_
_entity_poly.entity_id
_entity_poly.type
_entity_poly.pdbx_seq_one_letter_code
_entity_poly.pdbx_strand_id
1 'polypeptide(L)'
;MKKLPVLLIAAYAMVLAGCSLFGLDVQKDAKHPKADTIDAHLYKNAWEYIKSRSIESATDTLFKPFYTGIIYSGIDTNEYKKENRTYILLNSEAVYKKNSALSFFNNVPGKTGLTGKNDWRNYDKDVVKAYLQYLIIEGQYAHENIPITRLDVKTTCPAGTYPSNPNSIMNLRVYNGEYPGANQQDSPIIINENLAAPTNFVITSDLRPTNGIIQVVRCWVDPNAPVIE
;
A
#
# COMPACT_ATOMS: atom_id res chain seq x y z
N MET A 1 -47.98 6.23 49.28
CA MET A 1 -47.38 5.63 48.05
C MET A 1 -48.00 6.29 46.82
N LYS A 2 -47.35 7.28 46.16
CA LYS A 2 -47.79 7.85 44.84
C LYS A 2 -46.85 8.93 44.27
N LYS A 3 -45.53 8.84 44.47
CA LYS A 3 -44.56 9.80 43.88
C LYS A 3 -43.43 9.17 43.06
N LEU A 4 -43.48 7.85 42.85
CA LEU A 4 -42.48 7.12 42.06
C LEU A 4 -42.66 7.20 40.52
N PRO A 5 -43.85 7.47 39.92
CA PRO A 5 -43.97 7.42 38.45
C PRO A 5 -43.49 8.70 37.74
N VAL A 6 -43.39 9.83 38.44
CA VAL A 6 -43.03 11.12 37.81
C VAL A 6 -41.52 11.24 37.58
N LEU A 7 -40.71 10.67 38.46
CA LEU A 7 -39.24 10.72 38.35
C LEU A 7 -38.69 9.81 37.24
N LEU A 8 -39.38 8.69 36.97
CA LEU A 8 -39.03 7.74 35.91
C LEU A 8 -39.39 8.25 34.51
N ILE A 9 -40.50 9.00 34.39
CA ILE A 9 -40.91 9.61 33.11
C ILE A 9 -39.98 10.78 32.75
N ALA A 10 -39.54 11.57 33.74
CA ALA A 10 -38.57 12.64 33.52
C ALA A 10 -37.18 12.12 33.12
N ALA A 11 -36.75 10.97 33.68
CA ALA A 11 -35.50 10.32 33.30
C ALA A 11 -35.54 9.75 31.87
N TYR A 12 -36.69 9.23 31.42
CA TYR A 12 -36.85 8.69 30.06
C TYR A 12 -36.88 9.78 28.98
N ALA A 13 -37.44 10.96 29.29
CA ALA A 13 -37.46 12.10 28.38
C ALA A 13 -36.07 12.72 28.13
N MET A 14 -35.14 12.62 29.10
CA MET A 14 -33.77 13.11 28.94
C MET A 14 -32.90 12.23 28.04
N VAL A 15 -33.26 10.96 27.84
CA VAL A 15 -32.50 10.04 26.97
C VAL A 15 -32.83 10.26 25.49
N LEU A 16 -34.05 10.71 25.17
CA LEU A 16 -34.49 10.98 23.79
C LEU A 16 -34.02 12.35 23.24
N ALA A 17 -33.56 13.24 24.11
CA ALA A 17 -32.94 14.51 23.71
C ALA A 17 -31.41 14.43 23.55
N GLY A 18 -30.81 13.24 23.77
CA GLY A 18 -29.37 13.00 23.66
C GLY A 18 -28.82 12.83 22.24
N CYS A 19 -29.62 13.05 21.19
CA CYS A 19 -29.20 12.80 19.80
C CYS A 19 -28.25 13.87 19.22
N SER A 20 -27.96 14.96 19.94
CA SER A 20 -26.81 15.83 19.66
C SER A 20 -25.82 15.72 20.81
N LEU A 21 -25.08 14.62 20.84
CA LEU A 21 -23.96 14.41 21.75
C LEU A 21 -22.95 15.54 21.51
N PHE A 22 -22.92 16.49 22.46
CA PHE A 22 -22.11 17.70 22.48
C PHE A 22 -20.76 17.55 21.75
N GLY A 23 -20.63 18.20 20.59
CA GLY A 23 -19.35 18.37 19.89
C GLY A 23 -19.19 17.60 18.57
N LEU A 24 -20.11 16.71 18.20
CA LEU A 24 -20.10 16.08 16.86
C LEU A 24 -20.35 17.10 15.74
N ASP A 25 -21.21 18.08 16.00
CA ASP A 25 -21.53 19.22 15.12
C ASP A 25 -20.37 20.23 14.99
N VAL A 26 -19.27 20.05 15.73
CA VAL A 26 -18.04 20.84 15.62
C VAL A 26 -16.99 20.15 14.74
N GLN A 27 -17.18 18.88 14.37
CA GLN A 27 -16.34 18.19 13.39
C GLN A 27 -16.62 18.75 12.00
N LYS A 28 -15.83 19.74 11.59
CA LYS A 28 -15.77 20.18 10.20
C LYS A 28 -14.95 19.18 9.41
N ASP A 29 -15.44 18.77 8.24
CA ASP A 29 -14.64 18.01 7.28
C ASP A 29 -13.28 18.69 7.13
N ALA A 30 -12.20 17.94 7.42
CA ALA A 30 -10.86 18.42 7.20
C ALA A 30 -10.70 18.69 5.70
N LYS A 31 -10.74 19.97 5.30
CA LYS A 31 -10.41 20.38 3.95
C LYS A 31 -8.90 20.24 3.80
N HIS A 32 -8.45 19.06 3.39
CA HIS A 32 -7.10 18.90 2.87
C HIS A 32 -6.94 19.87 1.70
N PRO A 33 -5.92 20.75 1.68
CA PRO A 33 -5.69 21.63 0.56
C PRO A 33 -5.51 20.77 -0.70
N LYS A 34 -6.42 20.93 -1.66
CA LYS A 34 -6.44 20.15 -2.91
C LYS A 34 -5.23 20.39 -3.83
N ALA A 35 -4.34 21.31 -3.45
CA ALA A 35 -3.17 21.68 -4.22
C ALA A 35 -1.93 21.39 -3.38
N ASP A 36 -1.36 20.21 -3.60
CA ASP A 36 0.03 19.98 -3.27
C ASP A 36 0.86 20.96 -4.13
N THR A 37 1.68 21.80 -3.50
CA THR A 37 2.45 22.85 -4.20
C THR A 37 3.69 22.29 -4.89
N ILE A 38 3.94 21.00 -4.72
CA ILE A 38 5.10 20.27 -5.27
C ILE A 38 4.66 19.54 -6.54
N ASP A 39 5.34 19.82 -7.65
CA ASP A 39 5.13 19.09 -8.90
C ASP A 39 5.68 17.66 -8.77
N ALA A 40 4.77 16.68 -8.78
CA ALA A 40 5.12 15.27 -8.69
C ALA A 40 5.53 14.65 -10.04
N HIS A 41 5.53 15.41 -11.14
CA HIS A 41 5.94 14.90 -12.46
C HIS A 41 7.43 14.60 -12.51
N LEU A 42 7.75 13.38 -12.94
CA LEU A 42 9.13 12.88 -13.03
C LEU A 42 9.77 13.16 -14.39
N TYR A 43 8.97 13.48 -15.41
CA TYR A 43 9.39 13.67 -16.81
C TYR A 43 10.21 12.49 -17.38
N LYS A 44 9.96 11.29 -16.85
CA LYS A 44 10.56 10.00 -17.21
C LYS A 44 9.48 8.92 -17.10
N ASN A 45 9.59 7.84 -17.87
CA ASN A 45 8.74 6.67 -17.62
C ASN A 45 9.19 5.92 -16.34
N ALA A 46 8.37 5.01 -15.84
CA ALA A 46 8.67 4.30 -14.59
C ALA A 46 9.98 3.49 -14.67
N TRP A 47 10.28 2.86 -15.81
CA TRP A 47 11.55 2.14 -16.00
C TRP A 47 12.77 3.05 -15.91
N GLU A 48 12.73 4.21 -16.57
CA GLU A 48 13.77 5.24 -16.50
C GLU A 48 13.94 5.77 -15.09
N TYR A 49 12.83 6.00 -14.37
CA TYR A 49 12.89 6.43 -12.97
C TYR A 49 13.59 5.40 -12.09
N ILE A 50 13.21 4.11 -12.20
CA ILE A 50 13.86 3.00 -11.48
C ILE A 50 15.37 3.01 -11.75
N LYS A 51 15.80 3.05 -13.01
CA LYS A 51 17.23 3.05 -13.38
C LYS A 51 17.98 4.26 -12.84
N SER A 52 17.37 5.46 -12.94
CA SER A 52 17.98 6.72 -12.52
C SER A 52 18.28 6.78 -11.01
N ARG A 53 17.54 6.03 -10.19
CA ARG A 53 17.72 5.93 -8.74
C ARG A 53 18.19 4.54 -8.29
N SER A 54 18.87 3.82 -9.18
CA SER A 54 19.44 2.50 -8.88
C SER A 54 20.86 2.32 -9.41
N ILE A 55 21.02 2.26 -10.74
CA ILE A 55 22.28 1.91 -11.41
C ILE A 55 22.90 3.07 -12.17
N GLU A 56 22.11 4.07 -12.55
CA GLU A 56 22.61 5.26 -13.28
C GLU A 56 23.07 6.38 -12.32
N SER A 57 22.80 6.25 -11.02
CA SER A 57 23.30 7.15 -9.98
C SER A 57 24.45 6.50 -9.20
N ALA A 58 25.49 7.30 -8.94
CA ALA A 58 26.62 6.86 -8.12
C ALA A 58 26.32 6.86 -6.61
N THR A 59 25.37 7.69 -6.17
CA THR A 59 25.07 7.92 -4.75
C THR A 59 23.67 7.44 -4.35
N ASP A 60 22.71 7.49 -5.28
CA ASP A 60 21.35 7.03 -5.04
C ASP A 60 21.19 5.58 -5.49
N THR A 61 21.01 4.69 -4.52
CA THR A 61 20.82 3.25 -4.73
C THR A 61 19.47 2.77 -4.21
N LEU A 62 18.50 3.68 -4.05
CA LEU A 62 17.21 3.42 -3.41
C LEU A 62 16.47 2.21 -4.01
N PHE A 63 16.53 2.04 -5.33
CA PHE A 63 15.87 0.93 -6.03
C PHE A 63 16.84 -0.13 -6.54
N LYS A 64 18.11 -0.12 -6.12
CA LYS A 64 19.12 -1.05 -6.65
C LYS A 64 18.75 -2.53 -6.41
N PRO A 65 18.30 -2.95 -5.21
CA PRO A 65 17.85 -4.33 -5.00
C PRO A 65 16.59 -4.68 -5.79
N PHE A 66 15.68 -3.72 -6.00
CA PHE A 66 14.47 -3.93 -6.80
C PHE A 66 14.81 -4.12 -8.29
N TYR A 67 15.66 -3.24 -8.84
CA TYR A 67 16.19 -3.35 -10.20
C TYR A 67 16.86 -4.70 -10.45
N THR A 68 17.72 -5.18 -9.54
CA THR A 68 18.38 -6.48 -9.72
C THR A 68 17.40 -7.64 -9.69
N GLY A 69 16.33 -7.54 -8.90
CA GLY A 69 15.24 -8.52 -8.89
C GLY A 69 14.50 -8.58 -10.24
N ILE A 70 14.21 -7.42 -10.82
CA ILE A 70 13.61 -7.30 -12.17
C ILE A 70 14.48 -8.02 -13.20
N ILE A 71 15.76 -7.68 -13.27
CA ILE A 71 16.70 -8.29 -14.22
C ILE A 71 16.84 -9.80 -13.98
N TYR A 72 16.95 -10.23 -12.72
CA TYR A 72 17.10 -11.64 -12.35
C TYR A 72 15.89 -12.49 -12.78
N SER A 73 14.69 -11.98 -12.55
CA SER A 73 13.42 -12.68 -12.83
C SER A 73 13.16 -12.92 -14.32
N GLY A 74 13.77 -12.13 -15.20
CA GLY A 74 13.47 -12.17 -16.63
C GLY A 74 12.06 -11.69 -16.98
N ILE A 75 11.41 -10.89 -16.13
CA ILE A 75 10.20 -10.15 -16.51
C ILE A 75 10.51 -9.23 -17.70
N ASP A 76 9.57 -9.08 -18.64
CA ASP A 76 9.73 -8.11 -19.73
C ASP A 76 9.75 -6.70 -19.16
N THR A 77 10.90 -6.02 -19.25
CA THR A 77 11.06 -4.65 -18.75
C THR A 77 10.13 -3.64 -19.44
N ASN A 78 9.55 -3.96 -20.60
CA ASN A 78 8.56 -3.13 -21.24
C ASN A 78 7.24 -3.03 -20.45
N GLU A 79 6.96 -3.94 -19.50
CA GLU A 79 5.84 -3.79 -18.56
C GLU A 79 5.94 -2.48 -17.76
N TYR A 80 7.16 -2.02 -17.45
CA TYR A 80 7.42 -0.75 -16.76
C TYR A 80 7.37 0.50 -17.66
N LYS A 81 7.05 0.32 -18.94
CA LYS A 81 6.87 1.40 -19.92
C LYS A 81 5.43 1.51 -20.42
N LYS A 82 4.57 0.54 -20.10
CA LYS A 82 3.17 0.56 -20.49
C LYS A 82 2.44 1.73 -19.83
N GLU A 83 1.49 2.29 -20.54
CA GLU A 83 0.61 3.32 -20.01
C GLU A 83 -0.50 2.72 -19.14
N ASN A 84 -1.19 3.57 -18.40
CA ASN A 84 -2.34 3.20 -17.57
C ASN A 84 -1.99 2.10 -16.55
N ARG A 85 -0.90 2.33 -15.82
CA ARG A 85 -0.39 1.45 -14.76
C ARG A 85 -0.13 2.23 -13.47
N THR A 86 -0.23 1.50 -12.37
CA THR A 86 0.29 1.93 -11.08
C THR A 86 1.39 0.97 -10.67
N TYR A 87 2.58 1.50 -10.43
CA TYR A 87 3.78 0.75 -10.14
C TYR A 87 4.08 0.82 -8.64
N ILE A 88 4.05 -0.32 -7.97
CA ILE A 88 4.47 -0.43 -6.58
C ILE A 88 5.97 -0.71 -6.56
N LEU A 89 6.77 0.31 -6.26
CA LEU A 89 8.23 0.19 -6.23
C LEU A 89 8.69 -0.17 -4.82
N LEU A 90 9.49 -1.22 -4.72
CA LEU A 90 10.14 -1.60 -3.48
C LEU A 90 11.41 -0.78 -3.30
N ASN A 91 11.50 -0.04 -2.20
CA ASN A 91 12.81 0.51 -1.82
C ASN A 91 13.76 -0.61 -1.33
N SER A 92 15.01 -0.24 -1.07
CA SER A 92 16.02 -1.20 -0.60
C SER A 92 15.61 -1.95 0.67
N GLU A 93 14.92 -1.31 1.63
CA GLU A 93 14.48 -1.97 2.86
C GLU A 93 13.37 -3.00 2.62
N ALA A 94 12.45 -2.72 1.71
CA ALA A 94 11.37 -3.62 1.34
C ALA A 94 11.89 -4.92 0.71
N VAL A 95 13.04 -4.86 0.03
CA VAL A 95 13.72 -6.05 -0.49
C VAL A 95 14.60 -6.70 0.58
N TYR A 96 15.48 -5.91 1.19
CA TYR A 96 16.48 -6.35 2.14
C TYR A 96 16.51 -5.46 3.38
N LYS A 97 16.01 -6.01 4.48
CA LYS A 97 16.22 -5.48 5.83
C LYS A 97 16.55 -6.64 6.75
N LYS A 98 17.79 -6.68 7.23
CA LYS A 98 18.30 -7.79 8.05
C LYS A 98 17.36 -8.07 9.23
N ASN A 99 16.99 -9.33 9.42
CA ASN A 99 16.16 -9.81 10.53
C ASN A 99 14.81 -9.08 10.69
N SER A 100 14.17 -8.70 9.58
CA SER A 100 12.89 -8.00 9.62
C SER A 100 11.81 -8.78 8.86
N ALA A 101 10.66 -8.98 9.52
CA ALA A 101 9.43 -9.48 8.90
C ALA A 101 8.89 -8.56 7.77
N LEU A 102 9.51 -7.39 7.59
CA LEU A 102 9.09 -6.35 6.65
C LEU A 102 9.84 -6.39 5.31
N SER A 103 10.82 -7.28 5.14
CA SER A 103 11.54 -7.41 3.87
C SER A 103 11.23 -8.71 3.15
N PHE A 104 11.22 -8.68 1.83
CA PHE A 104 10.97 -9.83 0.97
C PHE A 104 11.92 -11.00 1.29
N PHE A 105 13.23 -10.75 1.41
CA PHE A 105 14.23 -11.80 1.66
C PHE A 105 14.09 -12.54 3.01
N ASN A 106 13.20 -12.09 3.88
CA ASN A 106 12.89 -12.80 5.12
C ASN A 106 11.51 -13.50 5.08
N ASN A 107 10.66 -13.21 4.09
CA ASN A 107 9.24 -13.59 4.09
C ASN A 107 8.77 -14.01 2.70
N VAL A 108 9.52 -14.86 2.01
CA VAL A 108 9.14 -15.24 0.65
C VAL A 108 7.85 -16.06 0.64
N PRO A 109 6.85 -15.66 -0.17
CA PRO A 109 5.62 -16.42 -0.33
C PRO A 109 5.86 -17.88 -0.67
N GLY A 110 5.30 -18.78 0.14
CA GLY A 110 5.21 -20.21 -0.17
C GLY A 110 6.52 -21.01 -0.14
N LYS A 111 7.62 -20.47 0.43
CA LYS A 111 8.92 -21.19 0.49
C LYS A 111 9.53 -21.18 1.89
N THR A 112 9.62 -22.36 2.50
CA THR A 112 10.31 -22.59 3.78
C THR A 112 11.82 -22.68 3.60
N GLY A 113 12.61 -22.12 4.53
CA GLY A 113 14.08 -22.27 4.55
C GLY A 113 14.87 -21.22 3.76
N LEU A 114 14.21 -20.24 3.16
CA LEU A 114 14.85 -19.14 2.43
C LEU A 114 15.00 -17.85 3.26
N THR A 115 14.54 -17.83 4.51
CA THR A 115 14.66 -16.68 5.42
C THR A 115 16.11 -16.27 5.60
N GLY A 116 16.41 -14.97 5.41
CA GLY A 116 17.73 -14.39 5.60
C GLY A 116 18.69 -14.58 4.42
N LYS A 117 18.20 -15.10 3.29
CA LYS A 117 18.98 -15.20 2.04
C LYS A 117 18.90 -13.89 1.27
N ASN A 118 20.00 -13.13 1.26
CA ASN A 118 20.02 -11.74 0.80
C ASN A 118 20.36 -11.55 -0.69
N ASP A 119 20.01 -12.53 -1.51
CA ASP A 119 20.31 -12.52 -2.94
C ASP A 119 19.18 -13.21 -3.70
N TRP A 120 18.68 -12.57 -4.75
CA TRP A 120 17.60 -13.05 -5.62
C TRP A 120 17.87 -14.45 -6.17
N ARG A 121 19.13 -14.82 -6.38
CA ARG A 121 19.54 -16.15 -6.89
C ARG A 121 19.20 -17.30 -5.95
N ASN A 122 18.87 -17.04 -4.69
CA ASN A 122 18.41 -18.06 -3.76
C ASN A 122 16.91 -18.40 -3.92
N TYR A 123 16.19 -17.72 -4.82
CA TYR A 123 14.76 -17.85 -5.01
C TYR A 123 14.44 -18.31 -6.42
N ASP A 124 13.36 -19.07 -6.61
CA ASP A 124 12.94 -19.50 -7.94
C ASP A 124 12.60 -18.26 -8.80
N LYS A 125 13.16 -18.20 -10.02
CA LYS A 125 12.96 -17.06 -10.93
C LYS A 125 11.49 -16.77 -11.20
N ASP A 126 10.69 -17.81 -11.38
CA ASP A 126 9.25 -17.68 -11.66
C ASP A 126 8.49 -17.10 -10.46
N VAL A 127 8.90 -17.42 -9.23
CA VAL A 127 8.33 -16.84 -8.01
C VAL A 127 8.65 -15.35 -7.93
N VAL A 128 9.90 -14.97 -8.20
CA VAL A 128 10.30 -13.55 -8.23
C VAL A 128 9.57 -12.79 -9.33
N LYS A 129 9.45 -13.39 -10.52
CA LYS A 129 8.72 -12.80 -11.65
C LYS A 129 7.25 -12.56 -11.32
N ALA A 130 6.58 -13.58 -10.79
CA ALA A 130 5.17 -13.48 -10.43
C ALA A 130 4.92 -12.42 -9.34
N TYR A 131 5.84 -12.32 -8.37
CA TYR A 131 5.79 -11.26 -7.35
C TYR A 131 5.97 -9.87 -7.95
N LEU A 132 6.92 -9.67 -8.86
CA LEU A 132 7.10 -8.39 -9.53
C LEU A 132 5.90 -8.00 -10.41
N GLN A 133 5.26 -8.98 -11.06
CA GLN A 133 4.00 -8.76 -11.81
C GLN A 133 2.84 -8.37 -10.89
N TYR A 134 2.82 -8.89 -9.65
CA TYR A 134 1.83 -8.52 -8.65
C TYR A 134 1.97 -7.05 -8.22
N LEU A 135 3.19 -6.51 -8.25
CA LEU A 135 3.46 -5.11 -7.93
C LEU A 135 3.13 -4.13 -9.07
N ILE A 136 2.58 -4.61 -10.19
CA ILE A 136 2.11 -3.77 -11.29
C ILE A 136 0.60 -3.88 -11.37
N ILE A 137 -0.09 -2.78 -11.14
CA ILE A 137 -1.55 -2.69 -11.11
C ILE A 137 -2.07 -2.19 -12.47
N GLU A 138 -3.18 -2.76 -12.95
CA GLU A 138 -3.93 -2.25 -14.10
C GLU A 138 -4.76 -1.02 -13.70
N GLY A 139 -4.47 0.15 -14.28
CA GLY A 139 -5.10 1.43 -13.93
C GLY A 139 -4.16 2.41 -13.21
N GLN A 140 -4.56 3.67 -13.12
CA GLN A 140 -3.82 4.73 -12.43
C GLN A 140 -4.49 5.06 -11.09
N TYR A 141 -3.81 4.77 -9.99
CA TYR A 141 -4.31 4.95 -8.63
C TYR A 141 -3.37 5.86 -7.83
N ALA A 142 -3.91 6.99 -7.43
CA ALA A 142 -3.27 8.04 -6.64
C ALA A 142 -4.18 8.43 -5.47
N HIS A 143 -3.71 9.22 -4.50
CA HIS A 143 -4.55 9.64 -3.36
C HIS A 143 -5.87 10.26 -3.78
N GLU A 144 -5.92 10.94 -4.93
CA GLU A 144 -7.12 11.60 -5.45
C GLU A 144 -8.28 10.65 -5.82
N ASN A 145 -7.99 9.38 -6.10
CA ASN A 145 -8.99 8.40 -6.57
C ASN A 145 -9.01 7.09 -5.78
N ILE A 146 -8.12 6.93 -4.79
CA ILE A 146 -8.18 5.82 -3.84
C ILE A 146 -9.13 6.24 -2.68
N PRO A 147 -10.20 5.48 -2.40
CA PRO A 147 -11.11 5.80 -1.31
C PRO A 147 -10.51 5.48 0.06
N ILE A 148 -11.11 6.02 1.11
CA ILE A 148 -10.78 5.64 2.50
C ILE A 148 -11.21 4.20 2.84
N THR A 149 -12.20 3.70 2.10
CA THR A 149 -12.67 2.33 2.16
C THR A 149 -11.82 1.42 1.28
N ARG A 150 -12.01 0.11 1.44
CA ARG A 150 -11.42 -0.93 0.62
C ARG A 150 -11.68 -0.70 -0.88
N LEU A 151 -10.62 -0.65 -1.70
CA LEU A 151 -10.67 -0.69 -3.16
C LEU A 151 -9.84 -1.87 -3.69
N ASP A 152 -10.51 -2.78 -4.40
CA ASP A 152 -9.87 -3.95 -5.00
C ASP A 152 -9.47 -3.66 -6.45
N VAL A 153 -8.18 -3.85 -6.75
CA VAL A 153 -7.59 -3.55 -8.06
C VAL A 153 -6.90 -4.79 -8.62
N LYS A 154 -6.96 -4.94 -9.94
CA LYS A 154 -6.34 -6.07 -10.63
C LYS A 154 -4.85 -5.82 -10.86
N THR A 155 -4.02 -6.83 -10.61
CA THR A 155 -2.59 -6.80 -10.94
C THR A 155 -2.31 -7.49 -12.26
N THR A 156 -1.09 -7.33 -12.79
CA THR A 156 -0.64 -8.06 -13.99
C THR A 156 -0.20 -9.50 -13.70
N CYS A 157 -0.18 -9.90 -12.43
CA CYS A 157 0.14 -11.27 -12.05
C CYS A 157 -0.98 -12.22 -12.52
N PRO A 158 -0.66 -13.36 -13.17
CA PRO A 158 -1.67 -14.33 -13.58
C PRO A 158 -2.52 -14.82 -12.41
N ALA A 159 -3.82 -15.02 -12.65
CA ALA A 159 -4.71 -15.66 -11.68
C ALA A 159 -4.24 -17.10 -11.36
N GLY A 160 -4.53 -17.57 -10.15
CA GLY A 160 -4.12 -18.88 -9.64
C GLY A 160 -2.68 -18.94 -9.13
N THR A 161 -1.89 -17.87 -9.26
CA THR A 161 -0.50 -17.82 -8.76
C THR A 161 -0.43 -17.94 -7.23
N TYR A 162 -1.33 -17.24 -6.53
CA TYR A 162 -1.33 -17.16 -5.07
C TYR A 162 -2.55 -17.89 -4.50
N PRO A 163 -2.38 -18.96 -3.70
CA PRO A 163 -3.50 -19.75 -3.19
C PRO A 163 -4.51 -18.95 -2.36
N SER A 164 -4.04 -18.03 -1.53
CA SER A 164 -4.90 -17.18 -0.69
C SER A 164 -5.46 -15.96 -1.43
N ASN A 165 -4.99 -15.72 -2.66
CA ASN A 165 -5.42 -14.62 -3.53
C ASN A 165 -5.50 -15.11 -4.98
N PRO A 166 -6.44 -16.01 -5.30
CA PRO A 166 -6.49 -16.71 -6.58
C PRO A 166 -6.78 -15.78 -7.76
N ASN A 167 -7.30 -14.58 -7.52
CA ASN A 167 -7.58 -13.59 -8.55
C ASN A 167 -6.44 -12.58 -8.75
N SER A 168 -5.35 -12.68 -7.96
CA SER A 168 -4.21 -11.76 -8.00
C SER A 168 -4.65 -10.29 -7.86
N ILE A 169 -5.59 -10.05 -6.93
CA ILE A 169 -6.16 -8.73 -6.63
C ILE A 169 -5.32 -8.08 -5.54
N MET A 170 -4.96 -6.82 -5.72
CA MET A 170 -4.37 -5.98 -4.69
C MET A 170 -5.45 -5.10 -4.07
N ASN A 171 -5.40 -4.93 -2.76
CA ASN A 171 -6.27 -4.00 -2.07
C ASN A 171 -5.56 -2.67 -1.81
N LEU A 172 -6.24 -1.56 -2.07
CA LEU A 172 -5.80 -0.19 -1.78
C LEU A 172 -6.84 0.52 -0.91
N ARG A 173 -6.38 1.38 0.00
CA ARG A 173 -7.22 2.40 0.64
C ARG A 173 -6.38 3.54 1.17
N VAL A 174 -6.98 4.70 1.37
CA VAL A 174 -6.37 5.81 2.11
C VAL A 174 -6.65 5.63 3.59
N TYR A 175 -5.59 5.67 4.41
CA TYR A 175 -5.75 5.68 5.85
C TYR A 175 -6.33 7.03 6.31
N ASN A 176 -7.34 7.00 7.17
CA ASN A 176 -8.06 8.19 7.63
C ASN A 176 -7.95 8.44 9.15
N GLY A 177 -6.98 7.81 9.83
CA GLY A 177 -6.73 8.08 11.26
C GLY A 177 -7.48 7.20 12.27
N GLU A 178 -8.27 6.21 11.81
CA GLU A 178 -9.10 5.37 12.68
C GLU A 178 -8.33 4.37 13.58
N TYR A 179 -7.03 4.15 13.38
CA TYR A 179 -6.21 3.25 14.20
C TYR A 179 -5.59 3.98 15.42
N PRO A 180 -5.81 3.47 16.66
CA PRO A 180 -5.24 4.06 17.86
C PRO A 180 -3.70 3.95 17.87
N GLY A 181 -3.01 5.08 17.94
CA GLY A 181 -1.54 5.16 18.10
C GLY A 181 -0.74 5.46 16.83
N ALA A 182 -1.39 5.65 15.67
CA ALA A 182 -0.73 6.16 14.46
C ALA A 182 -0.80 7.70 14.41
N ASN A 183 0.27 8.36 13.92
CA ASN A 183 0.22 9.79 13.63
C ASN A 183 -0.83 10.04 12.54
N GLN A 184 -1.95 10.64 12.92
CA GLN A 184 -3.17 10.79 12.10
C GLN A 184 -3.06 11.81 10.95
N GLN A 185 -1.88 12.42 10.74
CA GLN A 185 -1.76 13.60 9.88
C GLN A 185 -1.51 13.30 8.40
N ASP A 186 -0.89 12.17 8.05
CA ASP A 186 -0.32 12.00 6.70
C ASP A 186 -1.19 11.19 5.74
N SER A 187 -2.33 10.67 6.22
CA SER A 187 -3.31 9.86 5.45
C SER A 187 -2.68 8.90 4.42
N PRO A 188 -1.71 8.02 4.80
CA PRO A 188 -0.98 7.20 3.83
C PRO A 188 -1.88 6.23 3.06
N ILE A 189 -1.50 5.90 1.82
CA ILE A 189 -2.10 4.75 1.12
C ILE A 189 -1.62 3.47 1.82
N ILE A 190 -2.57 2.59 2.10
CA ILE A 190 -2.36 1.24 2.62
C ILE A 190 -2.58 0.26 1.48
N ILE A 191 -1.68 -0.72 1.38
CA ILE A 191 -1.76 -1.82 0.42
C ILE A 191 -1.97 -3.13 1.18
N ASN A 192 -2.93 -3.96 0.75
CA ASN A 192 -3.18 -5.29 1.33
C ASN A 192 -3.20 -5.24 2.86
N GLU A 193 -4.12 -4.46 3.41
CA GLU A 193 -4.19 -4.26 4.84
C GLU A 193 -4.30 -5.60 5.59
N ASN A 194 -3.40 -5.78 6.56
CA ASN A 194 -3.53 -6.81 7.56
C ASN A 194 -3.63 -6.11 8.92
N LEU A 195 -4.82 -6.17 9.54
CA LEU A 195 -5.09 -5.53 10.84
C LEU A 195 -4.18 -6.05 11.97
N ALA A 196 -3.61 -7.25 11.82
CA ALA A 196 -2.67 -7.80 12.80
C ALA A 196 -1.24 -7.21 12.68
N ALA A 197 -0.91 -6.57 11.55
CA ALA A 197 0.40 -5.95 11.29
C ALA A 197 0.27 -4.83 10.23
N PRO A 198 -0.13 -3.61 10.62
CA PRO A 198 -0.34 -2.49 9.70
C PRO A 198 1.01 -1.92 9.26
N THR A 199 1.71 -2.60 8.36
CA THR A 199 3.08 -2.22 7.96
C THR A 199 3.24 -1.93 6.47
N ASN A 200 2.19 -2.12 5.68
CA ASN A 200 2.18 -1.92 4.22
C ASN A 200 1.80 -0.48 3.82
N PHE A 201 2.44 0.50 4.47
CA PHE A 201 2.26 1.91 4.11
C PHE A 201 3.10 2.26 2.89
N VAL A 202 2.48 3.00 1.97
CA VAL A 202 3.20 3.77 0.96
C VAL A 202 3.92 4.93 1.67
N ILE A 203 5.23 5.01 1.48
CA ILE A 203 6.11 6.02 2.10
C ILE A 203 6.39 7.21 1.18
N THR A 204 6.13 7.06 -0.12
CA THR A 204 6.17 8.15 -1.10
C THR A 204 5.11 7.83 -2.12
N SER A 205 4.05 8.62 -2.12
CA SER A 205 2.91 8.42 -3.01
C SER A 205 2.91 9.36 -4.20
N ASP A 206 2.09 9.02 -5.18
CA ASP A 206 1.64 9.90 -6.25
C ASP A 206 2.75 10.49 -7.12
N LEU A 207 3.89 9.80 -7.22
CA LEU A 207 4.92 10.15 -8.19
C LEU A 207 4.36 9.91 -9.60
N ARG A 208 4.47 10.92 -10.46
CA ARG A 208 3.86 10.92 -11.80
C ARG A 208 4.92 10.72 -12.90
N PRO A 209 5.29 9.47 -13.24
CA PRO A 209 6.02 9.20 -14.47
C PRO A 209 5.15 9.51 -15.70
N THR A 210 5.77 9.52 -16.88
CA THR A 210 5.05 9.79 -18.15
C THR A 210 4.04 8.72 -18.55
N ASN A 211 4.04 7.56 -17.89
CA ASN A 211 3.24 6.39 -18.27
C ASN A 211 2.32 5.86 -17.15
N GLY A 212 2.12 6.60 -16.05
CA GLY A 212 1.21 6.15 -14.98
C GLY A 212 1.48 6.79 -13.63
N ILE A 213 1.29 6.02 -12.56
CA ILE A 213 1.54 6.43 -11.17
C ILE A 213 2.58 5.50 -10.53
N ILE A 214 3.44 6.04 -9.69
CA ILE A 214 4.37 5.27 -8.85
C ILE A 214 4.00 5.48 -7.38
N GLN A 215 3.91 4.37 -6.66
CA GLN A 215 3.78 4.32 -5.20
C GLN A 215 5.01 3.59 -4.65
N VAL A 216 5.73 4.19 -3.71
CA VAL A 216 6.94 3.58 -3.12
C VAL A 216 6.64 3.01 -1.74
N VAL A 217 7.02 1.77 -1.52
CA VAL A 217 6.84 1.08 -0.23
C VAL A 217 8.18 0.80 0.45
N ARG A 218 8.16 0.79 1.79
CA ARG A 218 9.30 0.40 2.65
C ARG A 218 9.23 -1.04 3.12
N CYS A 219 8.09 -1.68 2.95
CA CYS A 219 7.86 -3.06 3.32
C CYS A 219 7.51 -3.87 2.07
N TRP A 220 7.84 -5.15 2.06
CA TRP A 220 7.33 -6.05 1.03
C TRP A 220 5.81 -6.14 1.13
N VAL A 221 5.15 -6.39 0.00
CA VAL A 221 3.69 -6.50 -0.06
C VAL A 221 3.34 -7.99 -0.10
N ASP A 222 2.65 -8.52 0.90
CA ASP A 222 2.25 -9.92 0.89
C ASP A 222 1.08 -10.15 -0.09
N PRO A 223 1.27 -10.88 -1.20
CA PRO A 223 0.19 -11.18 -2.13
C PRO A 223 -0.85 -12.15 -1.54
N ASN A 224 -0.50 -12.91 -0.49
CA ASN A 224 -1.38 -13.82 0.22
C ASN A 224 -1.99 -13.19 1.48
N ALA A 225 -1.82 -11.89 1.71
CA ALA A 225 -2.44 -11.19 2.83
C ALA A 225 -3.95 -11.51 2.85
N PRO A 226 -4.51 -11.85 4.01
CA PRO A 226 -5.93 -12.18 4.10
C PRO A 226 -6.77 -11.00 3.62
N VAL A 227 -7.72 -11.31 2.75
CA VAL A 227 -8.80 -10.42 2.32
C VAL A 227 -9.69 -10.19 3.54
N ILE A 228 -9.56 -9.05 4.20
CA ILE A 228 -10.46 -8.65 5.29
C ILE A 228 -11.62 -7.88 4.66
N GLU A 229 -12.84 -8.41 4.77
CA GLU A 229 -14.10 -7.79 4.29
C GLU A 229 -14.48 -6.56 5.11
#